data_AF-A0A151SJ75-F1
#
_entry.id   AF-A0A151SJ75-F1
#
_cell.length_a   1.000
_cell.length_b   1.000
_cell.length_c   1.000
_cell.angle_alpha   90.00
_cell.angle_beta   90.00
_cell.angle_gamma   90.00
#
_symmetry.space_group_name_H-M   'P 1'
#
loop_
_entity.id
_entity.type
_entity.pdbx_description
1 polymer ?
#
loop_
_entity_poly.entity_id
_entity_poly.type
_entity_poly.pdbx_seq_one_letter_code
_entity_poly.pdbx_strand_id
1 'polypeptide(L)'
;VSTSLTRGWDSFTCIRHSYNPTKSFCLNTPTTVALPFLQSDREMIFAKFRRWWKGVNIFQKAYVLIPIHEDLHWSLIIICIPDKEDESGPIILHLDSLGLHSSKSVFDNIKSYLIEEKNYMDREGASSDVSIANRIWKCLSRRIESQIIAVPQQKNEYDCGLFVLYFIERFVEEAPPRLKRNDLDMFGKRWFKPEEASNLRVKIRTLLVEKFQNSIKNKCISESSSASCANDCVETVEDSLT
;
A
#
# COMPACT_ATOMS: atom_id res chain seq x y z
N VAL A 1 -28.09 20.19 7.50
CA VAL A 1 -27.66 19.03 8.31
C VAL A 1 -26.13 18.92 8.22
N SER A 2 -25.46 19.27 9.33
CA SER A 2 -24.08 18.94 9.77
C SER A 2 -22.95 18.68 8.75
N THR A 3 -22.04 19.67 8.67
CA THR A 3 -20.56 19.58 8.71
C THR A 3 -19.85 18.22 8.65
N SER A 4 -18.92 18.08 7.69
CA SER A 4 -17.46 17.86 7.86
C SER A 4 -16.82 17.08 6.70
N LEU A 5 -16.27 17.83 5.73
CA LEU A 5 -15.36 17.33 4.70
C LEU A 5 -13.94 17.26 5.29
N THR A 6 -13.62 16.26 6.13
CA THR A 6 -12.24 15.89 6.49
C THR A 6 -12.17 14.48 7.11
N ARG A 7 -12.17 13.44 6.27
CA ARG A 7 -11.73 12.07 6.60
C ARG A 7 -11.27 11.42 5.30
N GLY A 8 -10.07 10.91 5.08
CA GLY A 8 -8.84 10.78 5.84
C GLY A 8 -7.90 9.96 4.94
N TRP A 9 -6.66 10.40 4.72
CA TRP A 9 -5.62 9.58 4.10
C TRP A 9 -4.94 8.71 5.20
N ASP A 10 -5.76 8.08 6.03
CA ASP A 10 -5.37 7.30 7.21
C ASP A 10 -5.82 5.84 7.03
N SER A 11 -5.37 5.15 5.97
CA SER A 11 -5.84 3.78 5.70
C SER A 11 -4.72 2.83 5.31
N PHE A 12 -4.46 1.85 6.19
CA PHE A 12 -3.78 0.62 5.83
C PHE A 12 -4.73 -0.22 4.97
N THR A 13 -4.48 -0.24 3.67
CA THR A 13 -5.37 -0.93 2.73
C THR A 13 -4.86 -2.33 2.49
N CYS A 14 -5.57 -3.32 3.03
CA CYS A 14 -5.41 -4.71 2.60
C CYS A 14 -6.06 -4.86 1.23
N ILE A 15 -5.26 -4.90 0.16
CA ILE A 15 -5.75 -5.24 -1.17
C ILE A 15 -5.84 -6.76 -1.24
N ARG A 16 -7.07 -7.29 -1.36
CA ARG A 16 -7.29 -8.66 -1.83
C ARG A 16 -7.34 -8.61 -3.35
N HIS A 17 -6.45 -9.35 -4.01
CA HIS A 17 -6.53 -9.51 -5.45
C HIS A 17 -7.81 -10.30 -5.77
N SER A 18 -8.70 -9.74 -6.58
CA SER A 18 -10.03 -10.30 -6.86
C SER A 18 -9.98 -11.68 -7.53
N TYR A 19 -8.88 -12.01 -8.20
CA TYR A 19 -8.70 -13.27 -8.94
C TYR A 19 -7.82 -14.32 -8.25
N ASN A 20 -7.11 -13.99 -7.16
CA ASN A 20 -6.27 -14.97 -6.46
C ASN A 20 -6.25 -14.76 -4.93
N PRO A 21 -6.99 -15.59 -4.16
CA PRO A 21 -7.14 -15.43 -2.72
C PRO A 21 -5.86 -15.71 -1.92
N THR A 22 -4.83 -16.33 -2.49
CA THR A 22 -3.55 -16.60 -1.80
C THR A 22 -2.58 -15.42 -1.84
N LYS A 23 -2.80 -14.43 -2.73
CA LYS A 23 -2.01 -13.20 -2.81
C LYS A 23 -2.69 -12.10 -1.98
N SER A 24 -2.25 -11.89 -0.75
CA SER A 24 -2.70 -10.77 0.07
C SER A 24 -1.63 -9.69 0.14
N PHE A 25 -2.01 -8.46 -0.22
CA PHE A 25 -1.14 -7.28 -0.14
C PHE A 25 -1.60 -6.35 0.96
N CYS A 26 -0.65 -5.70 1.61
CA CYS A 26 -0.90 -4.54 2.45
C CYS A 26 -0.14 -3.36 1.89
N LEU A 27 -0.83 -2.27 1.55
CA LEU A 27 -0.21 -0.99 1.26
C LEU A 27 -0.17 -0.17 2.55
N ASN A 28 1.01 0.26 2.93
CA ASN A 28 1.21 1.25 3.97
C ASN A 28 1.81 2.50 3.34
N THR A 29 1.27 3.69 3.60
CA THR A 29 1.89 4.96 3.18
C THR A 29 2.44 5.70 4.41
N PRO A 30 3.51 5.22 5.03
CA PRO A 30 4.16 5.98 6.08
C PRO A 30 5.00 7.08 5.46
N THR A 31 4.63 8.33 5.72
CA THR A 31 5.25 9.51 5.10
C THR A 31 6.70 9.75 5.54
N THR A 32 7.25 8.98 6.48
CA THR A 32 8.65 9.11 6.93
C THR A 32 9.10 7.82 7.62
N VAL A 33 9.93 7.00 6.96
CA VAL A 33 10.64 5.87 7.59
C VAL A 33 12.12 6.19 7.72
N ALA A 34 12.42 7.42 8.13
CA ALA A 34 13.78 7.87 8.34
C ALA A 34 13.82 8.77 9.57
N LEU A 35 13.98 8.14 10.74
CA LEU A 35 14.59 8.80 11.88
C LEU A 35 15.54 7.78 12.53
N PRO A 36 16.85 8.07 12.60
CA PRO A 36 17.71 7.36 13.56
C PRO A 36 17.26 7.76 14.98
N PHE A 37 17.61 6.98 16.01
CA PHE A 37 17.79 7.36 17.44
C PHE A 37 17.40 6.24 18.44
N LEU A 38 17.71 6.52 19.72
CA LEU A 38 18.06 5.63 20.83
C LEU A 38 17.02 4.53 21.13
N GLN A 39 17.44 3.45 21.79
CA GLN A 39 16.63 2.24 21.97
C GLN A 39 15.30 2.50 22.73
N SER A 40 15.24 3.49 23.62
CA SER A 40 14.00 3.94 24.28
C SER A 40 13.00 4.63 23.34
N ASP A 41 13.49 5.28 22.28
CA ASP A 41 12.63 5.95 21.29
C ASP A 41 11.98 4.94 20.35
N ARG A 42 12.64 3.79 20.11
CA ARG A 42 12.17 2.78 19.15
C ARG A 42 10.84 2.15 19.54
N GLU A 43 10.65 1.78 20.81
CA GLU A 43 9.39 1.20 21.27
C GLU A 43 8.23 2.21 21.13
N MET A 44 8.47 3.48 21.46
CA MET A 44 7.49 4.54 21.30
C MET A 44 7.17 4.81 19.81
N ILE A 45 8.20 4.89 18.96
CA ILE A 45 8.04 5.08 17.50
C ILE A 45 7.27 3.90 16.91
N PHE A 46 7.65 2.67 17.26
CA PHE A 46 6.96 1.46 16.87
C PHE A 46 5.49 1.49 17.31
N ALA A 47 5.19 1.83 18.56
CA ALA A 47 3.82 1.90 19.06
C ALA A 47 2.98 2.95 18.29
N LYS A 48 3.55 4.11 17.94
CA LYS A 48 2.88 5.12 17.10
C LYS A 48 2.62 4.58 15.69
N PHE A 49 3.63 3.95 15.10
CA PHE A 49 3.58 3.38 13.75
C PHE A 49 2.53 2.27 13.67
N ARG A 50 2.48 1.41 14.69
CA ARG A 50 1.61 0.24 14.78
C ARG A 50 0.12 0.51 14.79
N ARG A 51 -0.27 1.74 15.11
CA ARG A 51 -1.67 2.16 15.01
C ARG A 51 -2.22 1.98 13.59
N TRP A 52 -1.36 2.05 12.58
CA TRP A 52 -1.75 1.99 11.18
C TRP A 52 -2.29 0.60 10.77
N TRP A 53 -1.74 -0.49 11.29
CA TRP A 53 -2.21 -1.86 11.02
C TRP A 53 -2.76 -2.55 12.28
N LYS A 54 -3.33 -1.77 13.21
CA LYS A 54 -3.96 -2.34 14.40
C LYS A 54 -5.04 -3.34 13.98
N GLY A 55 -4.95 -4.56 14.50
CA GLY A 55 -5.88 -5.65 14.17
C GLY A 55 -5.53 -6.41 12.88
N VAL A 56 -4.42 -6.09 12.22
CA VAL A 56 -3.91 -6.86 11.09
C VAL A 56 -2.59 -7.52 11.45
N ASN A 57 -2.54 -8.84 11.32
CA ASN A 57 -1.29 -9.59 11.40
C ASN A 57 -0.56 -9.53 10.06
N ILE A 58 0.50 -8.72 9.98
CA ILE A 58 1.29 -8.56 8.75
C ILE A 58 1.98 -9.86 8.34
N PHE A 59 2.34 -10.74 9.28
CA PHE A 59 3.04 -12.01 9.01
C PHE A 59 2.13 -13.10 8.41
N GLN A 60 0.82 -12.86 8.37
CA GLN A 60 -0.10 -13.71 7.62
C GLN A 60 -0.20 -13.32 6.15
N LYS A 61 0.42 -12.21 5.75
CA LYS A 61 0.39 -11.73 4.37
C LYS A 61 1.46 -12.44 3.55
N ALA A 62 1.27 -12.48 2.23
CA ALA A 62 2.34 -12.86 1.30
C ALA A 62 3.29 -11.69 1.07
N TYR A 63 2.73 -10.49 0.91
CA TYR A 63 3.48 -9.29 0.59
C TYR A 63 3.02 -8.08 1.39
N VAL A 64 3.96 -7.27 1.85
CA VAL A 64 3.71 -5.93 2.41
C VAL A 64 4.46 -4.92 1.56
N LEU A 65 3.73 -3.99 0.96
CA LEU A 65 4.21 -2.96 0.06
C LEU A 65 4.26 -1.62 0.82
N ILE A 66 5.43 -1.01 0.88
CA ILE A 66 5.69 0.20 1.66
C ILE A 66 6.40 1.22 0.77
N PRO A 67 5.66 2.14 0.11
CA PRO A 67 6.24 3.34 -0.46
C PRO A 67 6.99 4.15 0.61
N ILE A 68 8.17 4.61 0.26
CA ILE A 68 9.01 5.49 1.09
C ILE A 68 9.12 6.82 0.41
N HIS A 69 8.91 7.89 1.17
CA HIS A 69 9.13 9.26 0.74
C HIS A 69 10.08 9.96 1.69
N GLU A 70 11.21 10.43 1.17
CA GLU A 70 12.22 11.23 1.88
C GLU A 70 12.88 12.16 0.85
N ASP A 71 13.21 13.40 1.24
CA ASP A 71 13.93 14.37 0.39
C ASP A 71 13.39 14.53 -1.05
N LEU A 72 12.07 14.65 -1.19
CA LEU A 72 11.35 14.79 -2.47
C LEU A 72 11.51 13.57 -3.42
N HIS A 73 11.99 12.45 -2.89
CA HIS A 73 12.20 11.22 -3.65
C HIS A 73 11.27 10.10 -3.14
N TRP A 74 10.82 9.26 -4.08
CA TRP A 74 9.99 8.10 -3.78
C TRP A 74 10.72 6.80 -4.14
N SER A 75 10.72 5.84 -3.23
CA SER A 75 11.13 4.45 -3.51
C SER A 75 10.12 3.46 -2.92
N LEU A 76 10.33 2.17 -3.16
CA LEU A 76 9.42 1.12 -2.70
C LEU A 76 10.17 0.02 -1.95
N ILE A 77 9.64 -0.35 -0.78
CA ILE A 77 9.97 -1.58 -0.08
C ILE A 77 8.88 -2.62 -0.30
N ILE A 78 9.30 -3.85 -0.58
CA ILE A 78 8.43 -5.03 -0.63
C ILE A 78 8.95 -6.05 0.36
N ILE A 79 8.15 -6.37 1.38
CA ILE A 79 8.44 -7.46 2.32
C ILE A 79 7.75 -8.71 1.80
N CYS A 80 8.54 -9.70 1.37
CA CYS A 80 8.06 -11.02 0.95
C CYS A 80 8.11 -11.96 2.15
N ILE A 81 6.96 -12.45 2.56
CA ILE A 81 6.84 -13.33 3.72
C ILE A 81 6.74 -14.79 3.22
N PRO A 82 7.61 -15.69 3.71
CA PRO A 82 7.58 -17.11 3.35
C PRO A 82 6.27 -17.77 3.84
N ASP A 83 5.94 -18.92 3.28
CA ASP A 83 4.93 -19.80 3.86
C ASP A 83 5.52 -20.65 4.99
N LYS A 84 4.69 -21.52 5.60
CA LYS A 84 5.10 -22.33 6.75
C LYS A 84 6.07 -23.45 6.37
N GLU A 85 6.03 -23.89 5.11
CA GLU A 85 6.81 -25.01 4.58
C GLU A 85 8.18 -24.55 4.10
N ASP A 86 8.31 -23.26 3.77
CA ASP A 86 9.56 -22.63 3.38
C ASP A 86 10.42 -22.30 4.62
N GLU A 87 11.58 -22.93 4.72
CA GLU A 87 12.55 -22.70 5.80
C GLU A 87 13.34 -21.37 5.65
N SER A 88 13.16 -20.66 4.53
CA SER A 88 13.78 -19.35 4.28
C SER A 88 13.07 -18.23 5.06
N GLY A 89 13.83 -17.24 5.52
CA GLY A 89 13.24 -16.09 6.21
C GLY A 89 12.62 -15.08 5.25
N PRO A 90 11.98 -14.01 5.78
CA PRO A 90 11.45 -12.94 4.96
C PRO A 90 12.51 -12.29 4.09
N ILE A 91 12.13 -11.91 2.87
CA ILE A 91 13.00 -11.21 1.93
C ILE A 91 12.49 -9.77 1.80
N ILE A 92 13.34 -8.80 2.07
CA ILE A 92 13.04 -7.36 1.89
C ILE A 92 13.64 -6.90 0.58
N LEU A 93 12.81 -6.46 -0.35
CA LEU A 93 13.22 -5.89 -1.64
C LEU A 93 13.20 -4.37 -1.56
N HIS A 94 14.25 -3.71 -2.05
CA HIS A 94 14.27 -2.27 -2.25
C HIS A 94 14.34 -1.94 -3.74
N LEU A 95 13.34 -1.19 -4.22
CA LEU A 95 13.19 -0.76 -5.59
C LEU A 95 13.27 0.78 -5.63
N ASP A 96 14.29 1.30 -6.29
CA ASP A 96 14.55 2.72 -6.39
C ASP A 96 14.95 3.07 -7.83
N SER A 97 14.17 3.94 -8.48
CA SER A 97 14.35 4.35 -9.88
C SER A 97 15.44 5.40 -10.11
N LEU A 98 15.96 6.00 -9.03
CA LEU A 98 17.08 6.96 -9.05
C LEU A 98 18.26 6.50 -8.18
N GLY A 99 18.04 5.57 -7.25
CA GLY A 99 19.06 5.07 -6.32
C GLY A 99 19.49 6.09 -5.26
N LEU A 100 18.62 7.04 -4.91
CA LEU A 100 18.94 8.11 -3.95
C LEU A 100 18.74 7.70 -2.49
N HIS A 101 17.84 6.75 -2.20
CA HIS A 101 17.67 6.27 -0.83
C HIS A 101 18.79 5.33 -0.39
N SER A 102 19.27 5.52 0.85
CA SER A 102 20.22 4.60 1.47
C SER A 102 19.56 3.26 1.77
N SER A 103 19.77 2.29 0.86
CA SER A 103 19.22 0.93 0.99
C SER A 103 19.56 0.30 2.35
N LYS A 104 20.78 0.54 2.87
CA LYS A 104 21.20 0.04 4.18
C LYS A 104 20.32 0.59 5.31
N SER A 105 20.15 1.91 5.36
CA SER A 105 19.33 2.57 6.38
C SER A 105 17.89 2.07 6.34
N VAL A 106 17.32 2.00 5.13
CA VAL A 106 15.96 1.50 4.92
C VAL A 106 15.84 0.04 5.39
N PHE A 107 16.77 -0.84 5.00
CA PHE A 107 16.74 -2.24 5.44
C PHE A 107 16.87 -2.38 6.96
N ASP A 108 17.75 -1.62 7.60
CA ASP A 108 17.92 -1.66 9.05
C ASP A 108 16.65 -1.20 9.78
N ASN A 109 15.99 -0.15 9.28
CA ASN A 109 14.71 0.32 9.82
C ASN A 109 13.61 -0.73 9.68
N ILE A 110 13.46 -1.33 8.49
CA ILE A 110 12.44 -2.36 8.24
C ILE A 110 12.72 -3.64 9.04
N LYS A 111 13.98 -4.05 9.19
CA LYS A 111 14.37 -5.19 10.04
C LYS A 111 14.01 -4.92 11.50
N SER A 112 14.38 -3.75 12.02
CA SER A 112 14.03 -3.37 13.40
C SER A 112 12.52 -3.41 13.60
N TYR A 113 11.77 -2.89 12.63
CA TYR A 113 10.32 -2.91 12.65
C TYR A 113 9.72 -4.33 12.70
N LEU A 114 10.18 -5.25 11.84
CA LEU A 114 9.71 -6.64 11.84
C LEU A 114 10.04 -7.37 13.14
N ILE A 115 11.21 -7.09 13.73
CA ILE A 115 11.60 -7.64 15.03
C ILE A 115 10.67 -7.11 16.13
N GLU A 116 10.35 -5.82 16.14
CA GLU A 116 9.43 -5.25 17.13
C GLU A 116 7.99 -5.74 16.97
N GLU A 117 7.48 -5.90 15.75
CA GLU A 117 6.15 -6.50 15.53
C GLU A 117 6.09 -7.93 16.05
N LYS A 118 7.15 -8.70 15.82
CA LYS A 118 7.29 -10.05 16.35
C LYS A 118 7.30 -10.05 17.90
N ASN A 119 8.12 -9.22 18.52
CA ASN A 119 8.19 -9.10 19.98
C ASN A 119 6.85 -8.67 20.59
N TYR A 120 6.12 -7.77 19.91
CA TYR A 120 4.80 -7.35 20.34
C TYR A 120 3.81 -8.52 20.30
N MET A 121 3.78 -9.29 19.22
CA MET A 121 2.88 -10.45 19.09
C MET A 121 3.15 -11.53 20.14
N ASP A 122 4.43 -11.78 20.45
CA ASP A 122 4.84 -12.73 21.50
C ASP A 122 4.30 -12.30 22.89
N ARG A 123 4.24 -10.99 23.19
CA ARG A 123 3.70 -10.46 24.46
C ARG A 123 2.19 -10.52 24.58
N GLU A 124 1.44 -10.34 23.49
CA GLU A 124 -0.03 -10.41 23.50
C GLU A 124 -0.56 -11.85 23.61
N GLY A 125 0.32 -12.86 23.64
CA GLY A 125 -0.10 -14.26 23.67
C GLY A 125 -0.80 -14.70 22.38
N ALA A 126 -0.62 -13.97 21.28
CA ALA A 126 -1.14 -14.29 19.96
C ALA A 126 -0.31 -15.41 19.30
N SER A 127 -0.16 -16.54 20.01
CA SER A 127 0.47 -17.75 19.52
C SER A 127 -0.62 -18.71 19.08
N SER A 128 -1.04 -18.62 17.82
CA SER A 128 -1.60 -19.73 17.02
C SER A 128 -1.98 -19.21 15.63
N ASP A 129 -1.35 -19.79 14.61
CA ASP A 129 -1.57 -19.56 13.18
C ASP A 129 -0.79 -18.40 12.50
N VAL A 130 0.54 -18.38 12.69
CA VAL A 130 1.45 -17.51 11.92
C VAL A 130 1.91 -18.23 10.66
N SER A 131 1.97 -17.58 9.49
CA SER A 131 2.40 -18.19 8.22
C SER A 131 3.89 -18.51 8.15
N ILE A 132 4.69 -18.18 9.18
CA ILE A 132 6.15 -18.39 9.21
C ILE A 132 6.47 -19.59 10.11
N ALA A 133 7.38 -20.46 9.68
CA ALA A 133 7.81 -21.61 10.48
C ALA A 133 8.41 -21.18 11.84
N ASN A 134 8.07 -21.90 12.92
CA ASN A 134 8.51 -21.59 14.30
C ASN A 134 10.04 -21.44 14.45
N ARG A 135 10.83 -22.20 13.68
CA ARG A 135 12.30 -22.11 13.70
C ARG A 135 12.81 -20.77 13.17
N ILE A 136 12.13 -20.23 12.18
CA ILE A 136 12.41 -18.93 11.57
C ILE A 136 12.01 -17.84 12.54
N TRP A 137 10.83 -17.96 13.16
CA TRP A 137 10.36 -17.02 14.18
C TRP A 137 11.39 -16.87 15.31
N LYS A 138 11.95 -17.98 15.81
CA LYS A 138 13.00 -17.97 16.85
C LYS A 138 14.29 -17.28 16.41
N CYS A 139 14.61 -17.26 15.12
CA CYS A 139 15.85 -16.71 14.57
C CYS A 139 15.61 -15.56 13.58
N LEU A 140 14.47 -14.85 13.69
CA LEU A 140 14.01 -13.89 12.67
C LEU A 140 15.08 -12.85 12.35
N SER A 141 15.74 -12.30 13.37
CA SER A 141 16.82 -11.31 13.22
C SER A 141 17.99 -11.77 12.34
N ARG A 142 18.26 -13.08 12.25
CA ARG A 142 19.36 -13.66 11.47
C ARG A 142 18.92 -14.21 10.11
N ARG A 143 17.61 -14.29 9.86
CA ARG A 143 17.04 -14.94 8.66
C ARG A 143 16.38 -13.97 7.69
N ILE A 144 16.23 -12.69 8.06
CA ILE A 144 15.73 -11.69 7.13
C ILE A 144 16.79 -11.37 6.08
N GLU A 145 16.47 -11.65 4.83
CA GLU A 145 17.28 -11.30 3.66
C GLU A 145 16.94 -9.88 3.18
N SER A 146 17.92 -9.19 2.59
CA SER A 146 17.74 -7.87 2.00
C SER A 146 18.32 -7.84 0.60
N GLN A 147 17.52 -7.43 -0.37
CA GLN A 147 17.87 -7.41 -1.78
C GLN A 147 17.59 -6.05 -2.40
N ILE A 148 18.59 -5.46 -3.04
CA ILE A 148 18.42 -4.31 -3.92
C ILE A 148 18.05 -4.86 -5.30
N ILE A 149 16.93 -4.41 -5.86
CA ILE A 149 16.48 -4.82 -7.19
C ILE A 149 16.95 -3.77 -8.20
N ALA A 150 17.71 -4.21 -9.21
CA ALA A 150 18.21 -3.35 -10.26
C ALA A 150 17.08 -3.04 -11.27
N VAL A 151 16.08 -2.27 -10.83
CA VAL A 151 14.89 -1.90 -11.61
C VAL A 151 15.23 -0.97 -12.81
N PRO A 152 14.35 -0.86 -13.81
CA PRO A 152 14.47 0.17 -14.84
C PRO A 152 14.57 1.56 -14.20
N GLN A 153 15.58 2.32 -14.59
CA GLN A 153 15.87 3.64 -14.02
C GLN A 153 15.16 4.72 -14.83
N GLN A 154 14.69 5.76 -14.16
CA GLN A 154 14.14 6.95 -14.81
C GLN A 154 15.27 7.86 -15.29
N LYS A 155 14.97 8.72 -16.27
CA LYS A 155 15.94 9.69 -16.82
C LYS A 155 15.69 11.13 -16.35
N ASN A 156 14.60 11.37 -15.64
CA ASN A 156 14.22 12.69 -15.11
C ASN A 156 14.13 12.63 -13.57
N GLU A 157 13.89 13.76 -12.92
CA GLU A 157 13.89 13.87 -11.46
C GLU A 157 12.49 13.84 -10.82
N TYR A 158 11.43 13.76 -11.63
CA TYR A 158 10.04 13.98 -11.18
C TYR A 158 9.10 12.78 -11.39
N ASP A 159 9.60 11.67 -11.95
CA ASP A 159 8.82 10.46 -12.20
C ASP A 159 8.92 9.41 -11.09
N CYS A 160 9.68 9.62 -10.01
CA CYS A 160 9.94 8.58 -9.01
C CYS A 160 8.65 8.02 -8.38
N GLY A 161 7.66 8.88 -8.12
CA GLY A 161 6.33 8.45 -7.69
C GLY A 161 5.58 7.60 -8.71
N LEU A 162 5.72 7.88 -10.01
CA LEU A 162 5.12 7.07 -11.08
C LEU A 162 5.82 5.71 -11.20
N PHE A 163 7.14 5.66 -11.05
CA PHE A 163 7.89 4.40 -11.01
C PHE A 163 7.45 3.54 -9.83
N VAL A 164 7.27 4.11 -8.63
CA VAL A 164 6.72 3.38 -7.48
C VAL A 164 5.33 2.79 -7.77
N LEU A 165 4.43 3.58 -8.38
CA LEU A 165 3.10 3.07 -8.77
C LEU A 165 3.20 1.93 -9.79
N TYR A 166 4.08 2.07 -10.79
CA TYR A 166 4.26 1.04 -11.82
C TYR A 166 4.93 -0.22 -11.27
N PHE A 167 5.90 -0.08 -10.35
CA PHE A 167 6.48 -1.22 -9.63
C PHE A 167 5.40 -2.01 -8.90
N ILE A 168 4.49 -1.32 -8.19
CA ILE A 168 3.38 -1.97 -7.48
C ILE A 168 2.46 -2.68 -8.45
N GLU A 169 2.03 -2.01 -9.52
CA GLU A 169 1.14 -2.57 -10.55
C GLU A 169 1.72 -3.87 -11.14
N ARG A 170 2.95 -3.80 -11.67
CA ARG A 170 3.65 -4.93 -12.27
C ARG A 170 3.94 -6.04 -11.28
N PHE A 171 4.35 -5.70 -10.05
CA PHE A 171 4.62 -6.70 -9.02
C PHE A 171 3.35 -7.48 -8.62
N VAL A 172 2.22 -6.80 -8.44
CA VAL A 172 0.95 -7.44 -8.09
C VAL A 172 0.51 -8.43 -9.18
N GLU A 173 0.67 -8.04 -10.44
CA GLU A 173 0.36 -8.87 -11.61
C GLU A 173 1.30 -10.09 -11.71
N GLU A 174 2.61 -9.87 -11.66
CA GLU A 174 3.61 -10.87 -12.06
C GLU A 174 4.15 -11.72 -10.93
N ALA A 175 4.17 -11.22 -9.68
CA ALA A 175 4.79 -11.96 -8.58
C ALA A 175 4.12 -13.33 -8.40
N PRO A 176 4.86 -14.37 -7.98
CA PRO A 176 4.23 -15.64 -7.61
C PRO A 176 3.30 -15.48 -6.40
N PRO A 177 2.54 -16.52 -5.99
CA PRO A 177 1.78 -16.48 -4.74
C PRO A 177 2.66 -16.28 -3.50
N ARG A 178 3.87 -16.86 -3.52
CA ARG A 178 4.91 -16.72 -2.50
C ARG A 178 6.25 -16.60 -3.24
N LEU A 179 6.98 -15.51 -2.99
CA LEU A 179 8.23 -15.22 -3.67
C LEU A 179 9.38 -15.91 -2.96
N LYS A 180 10.20 -16.61 -3.75
CA LYS A 180 11.43 -17.25 -3.31
C LYS A 180 12.63 -16.55 -3.91
N ARG A 181 13.82 -16.86 -3.39
CA ARG A 181 15.08 -16.27 -3.86
C ARG A 181 15.31 -16.43 -5.37
N ASN A 182 14.97 -17.59 -5.92
CA ASN A 182 15.18 -17.88 -7.35
C ASN A 182 14.19 -17.12 -8.26
N ASP A 183 13.11 -16.58 -7.71
CA ASP A 183 12.14 -15.80 -8.47
C ASP A 183 12.63 -14.35 -8.70
N LEU A 184 13.63 -13.90 -7.94
CA LEU A 184 14.08 -12.49 -7.97
C LEU A 184 14.57 -12.03 -9.34
N ASP A 185 15.09 -12.95 -10.16
CA ASP A 185 15.60 -12.66 -11.50
C ASP A 185 14.50 -12.20 -12.48
N MET A 186 13.21 -12.42 -12.15
CA MET A 186 12.10 -11.88 -12.94
C MET A 186 11.99 -10.35 -12.82
N PHE A 187 12.54 -9.78 -11.74
CA PHE A 187 12.57 -8.34 -11.49
C PHE A 187 13.97 -7.79 -11.75
N GLY A 188 14.12 -6.92 -12.75
CA GLY A 188 15.43 -6.36 -13.07
C GLY A 188 15.39 -5.27 -14.12
N LYS A 189 16.55 -4.97 -14.71
CA LYS A 189 16.73 -3.77 -15.58
C LYS A 189 15.86 -3.79 -16.82
N ARG A 190 15.40 -4.97 -17.23
CA ARG A 190 14.55 -5.21 -18.40
C ARG A 190 13.11 -5.55 -18.04
N TRP A 191 12.71 -5.33 -16.79
CA TRP A 191 11.37 -5.67 -16.31
C TRP A 191 10.27 -4.96 -17.09
N PHE A 192 10.52 -3.70 -17.45
CA PHE A 192 9.67 -2.91 -18.33
C PHE A 192 10.47 -1.75 -18.95
N LYS A 193 9.91 -1.08 -19.96
CA LYS A 193 10.50 0.13 -20.53
C LYS A 193 10.17 1.37 -19.66
N PRO A 194 11.15 2.23 -19.32
CA PRO A 194 10.92 3.43 -18.51
C PRO A 194 9.74 4.30 -18.96
N GLU A 195 9.49 4.38 -20.26
CA GLU A 195 8.39 5.15 -20.85
C GLU A 195 7.01 4.63 -20.43
N GLU A 196 6.87 3.34 -20.15
CA GLU A 196 5.62 2.75 -19.66
C GLU A 196 5.22 3.31 -18.30
N ALA A 197 6.19 3.42 -17.38
CA ALA A 197 5.99 4.03 -16.07
C ALA A 197 5.69 5.54 -16.20
N SER A 198 6.47 6.27 -17.01
CA SER A 198 6.21 7.71 -17.25
C SER A 198 4.82 7.98 -17.84
N ASN A 199 4.33 7.09 -18.71
CA ASN A 199 3.00 7.18 -19.31
C ASN A 199 1.86 7.04 -18.29
N LEU A 200 2.12 6.52 -17.08
CA LEU A 200 1.13 6.54 -16.00
C LEU A 200 0.63 7.96 -15.70
N ARG A 201 1.45 9.00 -15.89
CA ARG A 201 1.02 10.39 -15.71
C ARG A 201 -0.23 10.72 -16.51
N VAL A 202 -0.22 10.35 -17.79
CA VAL A 202 -1.32 10.62 -18.73
C VAL A 202 -2.53 9.75 -18.37
N LYS A 203 -2.30 8.47 -18.04
CA LYS A 203 -3.36 7.54 -17.63
C LYS A 203 -4.07 8.03 -16.36
N ILE A 204 -3.32 8.35 -15.31
CA ILE A 204 -3.85 8.84 -14.03
C ILE A 204 -4.63 10.14 -14.24
N ARG A 205 -4.06 11.10 -14.99
CA ARG A 205 -4.77 12.35 -15.31
C ARG A 205 -6.10 12.09 -16.01
N THR A 206 -6.11 11.20 -17.00
CA THR A 206 -7.33 10.87 -17.76
C THR A 206 -8.39 10.25 -16.84
N LEU A 207 -8.01 9.27 -16.03
CA LEU A 207 -8.90 8.62 -15.07
C LEU A 207 -9.46 9.60 -14.04
N LEU A 208 -8.63 10.49 -13.50
CA LEU A 208 -9.08 11.51 -12.55
C LEU A 208 -10.11 12.45 -13.18
N VAL A 209 -9.82 12.99 -14.36
CA VAL A 209 -10.74 13.87 -15.09
C VAL A 209 -12.08 13.18 -15.33
N GLU A 210 -12.07 11.94 -15.80
CA GLU A 210 -13.28 11.15 -16.04
C GLU A 210 -14.09 10.96 -14.74
N LYS A 211 -13.44 10.56 -13.64
CA LYS A 211 -14.10 10.36 -12.34
C LYS A 211 -14.71 11.65 -11.80
N PHE A 212 -14.03 12.78 -11.94
CA PHE A 212 -14.55 14.09 -11.52
C PHE A 212 -15.73 14.55 -12.38
N GLN A 213 -15.67 14.38 -13.70
CA GLN A 213 -16.80 14.73 -14.57
C GLN A 213 -18.03 13.87 -14.28
N ASN A 214 -17.84 12.57 -14.05
CA ASN A 214 -18.93 11.66 -13.71
C ASN A 214 -19.55 11.97 -12.34
N SER A 215 -18.75 12.35 -11.34
CA SER A 215 -19.28 12.73 -10.02
C SER A 215 -20.13 14.01 -10.09
N ILE A 216 -19.74 14.98 -10.91
CA ILE A 216 -20.52 16.20 -11.15
C ILE A 216 -21.84 15.86 -11.85
N LYS A 217 -21.81 15.07 -12.93
CA LYS A 217 -23.03 14.65 -13.64
C LYS A 217 -24.01 13.93 -12.71
N ASN A 218 -23.51 12.99 -11.91
CA ASN A 218 -24.35 12.24 -10.97
C ASN A 218 -24.99 13.15 -9.91
N LYS A 219 -24.26 14.16 -9.43
CA LYS A 219 -24.79 15.15 -8.49
C LYS A 219 -25.90 16.00 -9.13
N CYS A 220 -25.69 16.50 -10.34
CA CYS A 220 -26.71 17.27 -11.07
C CYS A 220 -27.99 16.46 -11.35
N ILE A 221 -27.86 15.16 -11.65
CA ILE A 221 -29.01 14.26 -11.85
C ILE A 221 -29.76 14.03 -10.52
N SER A 222 -29.04 13.88 -9.41
CA SER A 222 -29.68 13.71 -8.10
C SER A 222 -30.45 14.97 -7.65
N GLU A 223 -29.94 16.16 -7.95
CA GLU A 223 -30.58 17.44 -7.59
C GLU A 223 -31.78 17.77 -8.50
N SER A 224 -31.72 17.42 -9.80
CA SER A 224 -32.86 17.62 -10.72
C SER A 224 -34.02 16.66 -10.47
N SER A 225 -33.73 15.42 -10.01
CA SER A 225 -34.78 14.46 -9.64
C SER A 225 -35.58 14.87 -8.39
N SER A 226 -34.93 15.55 -7.42
CA SER A 226 -35.60 16.09 -6.23
C SER A 226 -36.43 17.35 -6.49
N ALA A 227 -36.18 18.06 -7.60
CA ALA A 227 -36.92 19.27 -7.98
C ALA A 227 -38.22 18.97 -8.76
N SER A 228 -38.42 17.72 -9.22
CA SER A 228 -39.59 17.33 -10.02
C SER A 228 -40.83 16.92 -9.21
N CYS A 229 -40.77 16.89 -7.88
CA CYS A 229 -41.92 16.56 -7.02
C CYS A 229 -42.75 17.77 -6.56
N ALA A 230 -42.53 18.96 -7.13
CA ALA A 230 -43.32 20.16 -6.82
C ALA A 230 -43.89 20.75 -8.10
N ASN A 231 -44.93 20.12 -8.64
CA ASN A 231 -45.95 20.76 -9.48
C ASN A 231 -47.06 19.73 -9.76
N ASP A 232 -47.95 19.54 -8.77
CA ASP A 232 -49.33 19.16 -9.07
C ASP A 232 -50.26 19.68 -7.96
N CYS A 233 -50.80 20.88 -8.17
CA CYS A 233 -52.02 21.36 -7.54
C CYS A 233 -52.77 22.17 -8.60
N VAL A 234 -53.47 21.47 -9.49
CA VAL A 234 -54.63 22.03 -10.18
C VAL A 234 -55.85 21.63 -9.37
N GLU A 235 -56.47 22.59 -8.69
CA GLU A 235 -57.81 22.40 -8.13
C GLU A 235 -58.74 23.43 -8.77
N THR A 236 -59.54 22.92 -9.71
CA THR A 236 -60.74 23.56 -10.26
C THR A 236 -61.84 23.53 -9.20
N VAL A 237 -62.45 24.68 -8.90
CA VAL A 237 -63.74 24.74 -8.18
C VAL A 237 -64.67 25.72 -8.90
N GLU A 238 -65.51 25.16 -9.76
CA GLU A 238 -66.91 25.57 -10.04
C GLU A 238 -67.72 24.32 -9.62
N ASP A 239 -68.87 24.32 -8.97
CA ASP A 239 -69.92 25.30 -8.71
C ASP A 239 -70.88 24.68 -7.65
N SER A 240 -71.74 25.47 -7.00
CA SER A 240 -73.15 25.14 -6.61
C SER A 240 -73.66 25.72 -5.28
N LEU A 241 -74.56 26.71 -5.43
CA LEU A 241 -75.80 26.98 -4.67
C LEU A 241 -75.82 26.90 -3.14
N THR A 242 -75.98 28.06 -2.48
CA THR A 242 -77.27 28.52 -1.88
C THR A 242 -77.21 29.98 -1.49
#